data_AF-G0QU15-F1
#
_entry.id   AF-G0QU15-F1
#
_cell.length_a   1.000
_cell.length_b   1.000
_cell.length_c   1.000
_cell.angle_alpha   90.00
_cell.angle_beta   90.00
_cell.angle_gamma   90.00
#
_symmetry.space_group_name_H-M   'P 1'
#
loop_
_entity.id
_entity.type
_entity.pdbx_description
1 polymer ?
#
loop_
_entity_poly.entity_id
_entity_poly.type
_entity_poly.pdbx_seq_one_letter_code
_entity_poly.pdbx_strand_id
1 'polypeptide(L)'
;MFKKLILINLLIFVILTESSQQQNNGVVNASTECQEGYYYDQDTRECASCQTKFGNCLQCTQNSCSQCVTGYLILDSDTQCIKSTLIDKHIGDHCHEGCDICYLSGECMECLDGYYINLEENEDTTCVICTSKFDNCQRCTKNSCTRCQAGYSKNNSDQCQKESTTDDNSVQYGESCSQGCDICSQSGECLQCSDGFYEDSSVNGNKVCNSCSSKFSNCQRCTYSFCERCITRYSYDKPEKNCKEGDGTKGNLATFCFDGCYLCDESGKCNECWDGYYDDQEDNENQHCLSCSSKFINCVTCDKKNCTQCKDGYYFNESQQQCLINPTS
;
A
#
# COMPACT_ATOMS: atom_id res chain seq x y z
N MET A 1 -61.37 29.28 51.13
CA MET A 1 -60.58 30.02 50.13
C MET A 1 -59.10 29.84 50.47
N PHE A 2 -58.54 28.63 50.57
CA PHE A 2 -58.37 27.56 49.58
C PHE A 2 -57.35 27.87 48.48
N LYS A 3 -56.14 27.34 48.71
CA LYS A 3 -55.28 26.62 47.75
C LYS A 3 -55.03 27.31 46.40
N LYS A 4 -54.00 28.16 46.31
CA LYS A 4 -53.28 28.40 45.03
C LYS A 4 -51.94 29.17 45.10
N LEU A 5 -51.21 29.15 46.22
CA LEU A 5 -49.95 29.94 46.34
C LEU A 5 -48.71 29.20 46.86
N ILE A 6 -48.67 27.85 46.80
CA ILE A 6 -47.49 27.07 47.23
C ILE A 6 -46.97 26.10 46.16
N LEU A 7 -47.60 26.03 44.97
CA LEU A 7 -47.23 25.05 43.92
C LEU A 7 -46.35 25.59 42.78
N ILE A 8 -45.92 26.85 42.79
CA ILE A 8 -45.09 27.42 41.70
C ILE A 8 -43.60 27.53 42.07
N ASN A 9 -43.22 27.40 43.35
CA ASN A 9 -41.81 27.43 43.75
C ASN A 9 -41.10 26.07 43.80
N LEU A 10 -41.81 24.97 43.52
CA LEU A 10 -41.24 23.61 43.52
C LEU A 10 -41.01 23.03 42.11
N LEU A 11 -41.36 23.77 41.05
CA LEU A 11 -41.16 23.36 39.66
C LEU A 11 -40.01 24.09 38.94
N ILE A 12 -39.39 25.09 39.58
CA ILE A 12 -38.22 25.80 39.00
C ILE A 12 -36.89 25.29 39.58
N PHE A 13 -36.90 24.53 40.68
CA PHE A 13 -35.68 23.93 41.24
C PHE A 13 -35.33 22.53 40.70
N VAL A 14 -36.15 21.96 39.80
CA VAL A 14 -35.96 20.60 39.26
C VAL A 14 -35.39 20.58 37.83
N ILE A 15 -35.13 21.75 37.20
CA ILE A 15 -34.62 21.81 35.80
C ILE A 15 -33.22 22.44 35.70
N LEU A 16 -32.44 22.50 36.78
CA LEU A 16 -31.04 22.99 36.73
C LEU A 16 -29.99 22.02 37.30
N THR A 17 -30.29 20.72 37.43
CA THR A 17 -29.27 19.74 37.88
C THR A 17 -29.26 18.43 37.08
N GLU A 18 -29.66 18.48 35.80
CA GLU A 18 -29.38 17.39 34.85
C GLU A 18 -28.55 17.92 33.67
N SER A 19 -27.23 17.94 33.82
CA SER A 19 -26.23 17.81 32.74
C SER A 19 -24.83 18.20 33.22
N SER A 20 -24.23 17.38 34.08
CA SER A 20 -22.75 17.23 34.19
C SER A 20 -22.38 16.30 35.35
N GLN A 21 -22.95 15.09 35.35
CA GLN A 21 -22.27 13.94 35.93
C GLN A 21 -22.27 12.83 34.89
N GLN A 22 -21.56 13.07 33.78
CA GLN A 22 -20.80 11.97 33.19
C GLN A 22 -19.77 11.58 34.23
N GLN A 23 -19.97 10.41 34.82
CA GLN A 23 -18.99 9.73 35.63
C GLN A 23 -17.67 9.65 34.84
N ASN A 24 -16.76 10.57 35.13
CA ASN A 24 -15.34 10.36 34.94
C ASN A 24 -14.93 9.27 35.94
N ASN A 25 -15.24 8.02 35.60
CA ASN A 25 -14.48 6.87 36.07
C ASN A 25 -13.15 6.85 35.31
N GLY A 26 -12.34 7.88 35.54
CA GLY A 26 -10.91 7.90 35.25
C GLY A 26 -10.21 7.65 36.56
N VAL A 27 -9.79 6.41 36.76
CA VAL A 27 -9.08 5.90 37.94
C VAL A 27 -7.93 6.85 38.28
N VAL A 28 -8.06 7.61 39.38
CA VAL A 28 -6.91 8.21 40.05
C VAL A 28 -6.13 7.06 40.65
N ASN A 29 -5.24 6.47 39.86
CA ASN A 29 -4.18 5.64 40.38
C ASN A 29 -3.06 6.57 40.84
N ALA A 30 -2.52 6.32 42.01
CA ALA A 30 -1.39 7.07 42.56
C ALA A 30 -0.09 6.75 41.81
N SER A 31 -0.05 7.11 40.53
CA SER A 31 1.10 7.04 39.63
C SER A 31 1.11 8.32 38.80
N THR A 32 2.29 8.92 38.63
CA THR A 32 2.58 10.11 37.82
C THR A 32 2.30 9.94 36.31
N GLU A 33 1.48 8.98 35.91
CA GLU A 33 1.20 8.61 34.53
C GLU A 33 -0.29 8.77 34.24
N CYS A 34 -0.60 9.70 33.33
CA CYS A 34 -1.92 9.84 32.74
C CYS A 34 -2.17 8.71 31.73
N GLN A 35 -3.45 8.36 31.53
CA GLN A 35 -3.82 7.39 30.49
C GLN A 35 -3.51 7.93 29.09
N GLU A 36 -3.35 7.04 28.12
CA GLU A 36 -3.20 7.40 26.71
C GLU A 36 -4.33 8.34 26.25
N GLY A 37 -3.98 9.38 25.48
CA GLY A 37 -4.90 10.48 25.16
C GLY A 37 -4.87 11.66 26.14
N TYR A 38 -4.12 11.57 27.25
CA TYR A 38 -4.01 12.60 28.28
C TYR A 38 -2.57 12.87 28.71
N TYR A 39 -2.29 14.10 29.12
CA TYR A 39 -0.98 14.51 29.67
C TYR A 39 -1.15 15.13 31.06
N TYR A 40 -0.11 15.04 31.88
CA TYR A 40 -0.12 15.65 33.22
C TYR A 40 0.12 17.16 33.10
N ASP A 41 -0.88 17.96 33.45
CA ASP A 41 -0.79 19.41 33.45
C ASP A 41 -0.22 19.90 34.80
N GLN A 42 0.97 20.51 34.76
CA GLN A 42 1.65 20.99 35.96
C GLN A 42 0.95 22.17 36.63
N ASP A 43 0.16 22.94 35.88
CA ASP A 43 -0.51 24.15 36.39
C ASP A 43 -1.78 23.78 37.17
N THR A 44 -2.54 22.82 36.65
CA THR A 44 -3.81 22.36 37.25
C THR A 44 -3.63 21.13 38.14
N ARG A 45 -2.50 20.42 38.02
CA ARG A 45 -2.19 19.13 38.68
C ARG A 45 -3.18 18.02 38.33
N GLU A 46 -3.79 18.09 37.14
CA GLU A 46 -4.77 17.14 36.63
C GLU A 46 -4.30 16.56 35.28
N CYS A 47 -4.89 15.44 34.86
CA CYS A 47 -4.68 14.90 33.52
C CYS A 47 -5.58 15.65 32.53
N ALA A 48 -4.97 16.39 31.61
CA ALA A 48 -5.67 17.13 30.57
C ALA A 48 -5.65 16.35 29.24
N SER A 49 -6.74 16.44 28.47
CA SER A 49 -6.84 15.72 27.19
C SER A 49 -5.90 16.32 26.14
N CYS A 50 -5.19 15.46 25.42
CA CYS A 50 -4.34 15.86 24.31
C CYS A 50 -5.15 16.45 23.16
N GLN A 51 -6.29 15.82 22.84
CA GLN A 51 -7.13 16.22 21.71
C GLN A 51 -7.74 17.61 21.87
N THR A 52 -7.99 18.08 23.10
CA THR A 52 -8.54 19.42 23.34
C THR A 52 -7.49 20.53 23.22
N LYS A 53 -6.22 20.22 23.50
CA LYS A 53 -5.11 21.17 23.44
C LYS A 53 -4.43 21.20 22.08
N PHE A 54 -4.19 20.02 21.52
CA PHE A 54 -3.61 19.82 20.20
C PHE A 54 -4.62 18.99 19.42
N GLY A 55 -5.47 19.66 18.64
CA GLY A 55 -6.55 19.00 17.89
C GLY A 55 -6.01 17.80 17.11
N ASN A 56 -6.72 16.66 17.19
CA ASN A 56 -6.34 15.40 16.52
C ASN A 56 -5.03 14.76 17.03
N CYS A 57 -4.64 15.04 18.28
CA CYS A 57 -3.47 14.45 18.94
C CYS A 57 -3.83 13.28 19.87
N LEU A 58 -3.15 12.14 19.72
CA LEU A 58 -3.25 10.94 20.56
C LEU A 58 -2.33 10.98 21.78
N GLN A 59 -1.09 11.46 21.61
CA GLN A 59 -0.13 11.58 22.71
C GLN A 59 0.52 12.95 22.68
N CYS A 60 0.64 13.58 23.84
CA CYS A 60 1.16 14.93 23.96
C CYS A 60 1.86 15.14 25.30
N THR A 61 2.68 16.19 25.34
CA THR A 61 3.20 16.80 26.55
C THR A 61 2.46 18.09 26.84
N GLN A 62 2.85 18.81 27.89
CA GLN A 62 2.32 20.15 28.15
C GLN A 62 2.57 21.14 27.01
N ASN A 63 3.55 20.90 26.12
CA ASN A 63 3.94 21.88 25.11
C ASN A 63 3.87 21.37 23.67
N SER A 64 3.73 20.07 23.45
CA SER A 64 3.78 19.51 22.09
C SER A 64 2.87 18.29 21.97
N CYS A 65 2.32 18.08 20.78
CA CYS A 65 1.88 16.75 20.39
C CYS A 65 3.10 15.89 20.04
N SER A 66 3.10 14.62 20.41
CA SER A 66 4.10 13.62 20.03
C SER A 66 3.54 12.52 19.14
N GLN A 67 2.22 12.37 19.07
CA GLN A 67 1.57 11.40 18.19
C GLN A 67 0.19 11.90 17.78
N CYS A 68 -0.10 11.90 16.48
CA CYS A 68 -1.38 12.30 15.92
C CYS A 68 -2.32 11.11 15.71
N VAL A 69 -3.62 11.38 15.61
CA VAL A 69 -4.59 10.39 15.10
C VAL A 69 -4.27 10.06 13.64
N THR A 70 -4.53 8.82 13.24
CA THR A 70 -4.41 8.32 11.86
C THR A 70 -4.94 9.33 10.83
N GLY A 71 -4.16 9.55 9.76
CA GLY A 71 -4.45 10.56 8.73
C GLY A 71 -4.02 12.00 9.08
N TYR A 72 -3.29 12.22 10.17
CA TYR A 72 -2.69 13.50 10.53
C TYR A 72 -1.20 13.33 10.88
N LEU A 73 -0.38 14.34 10.55
CA LEU A 73 1.06 14.34 10.77
C LEU A 73 1.51 15.57 11.57
N ILE A 74 2.64 15.46 12.27
CA ILE A 74 3.35 16.56 12.92
C ILE A 74 4.42 17.01 11.92
N LEU A 75 4.38 18.27 11.49
CA LEU A 75 5.46 18.85 10.69
C LEU A 75 6.47 19.53 11.63
N ASP A 76 7.76 19.41 11.32
CA ASP A 76 8.82 19.96 12.16
C ASP A 76 8.57 21.44 12.51
N SER A 77 8.58 21.72 13.82
CA SER A 77 8.23 22.98 14.52
C SER A 77 6.77 23.20 14.92
N ASP A 78 5.82 22.41 14.42
CA ASP A 78 4.41 22.56 14.79
C ASP A 78 4.03 21.65 15.97
N THR A 79 3.34 22.23 16.95
CA THR A 79 2.79 21.47 18.09
C THR A 79 1.44 20.83 17.74
N GLN A 80 1.00 20.89 16.48
CA GLN A 80 -0.35 20.53 16.03
C GLN A 80 -0.33 19.43 14.97
N CYS A 81 -1.39 18.63 14.98
CA CYS A 81 -1.63 17.59 14.00
C CYS A 81 -2.30 18.18 12.74
N ILE A 82 -1.63 18.09 11.61
CA ILE A 82 -2.11 18.60 10.32
C ILE A 82 -2.66 17.43 9.50
N LYS A 83 -3.84 17.63 8.89
CA LYS A 83 -4.49 16.59 8.09
C LYS A 83 -3.62 16.24 6.88
N SER A 84 -3.30 14.97 6.71
CA SER A 84 -2.44 14.45 5.63
C SER A 84 -2.90 14.85 4.22
N THR A 85 -4.21 15.09 4.03
CA THR A 85 -4.79 15.57 2.76
C THR A 85 -4.57 17.06 2.47
N LEU A 86 -4.01 17.83 3.40
CA LEU A 86 -3.69 19.26 3.26
C LEU A 86 -2.21 19.52 3.01
N ILE A 87 -1.40 18.47 2.86
CA ILE A 87 0.03 18.58 2.64
C ILE A 87 0.26 18.70 1.13
N ASP A 88 0.77 19.85 0.69
CA ASP A 88 1.14 20.09 -0.71
C ASP A 88 2.18 19.04 -1.13
N LYS A 89 1.87 18.32 -2.23
CA LYS A 89 2.74 17.29 -2.81
C LYS A 89 3.45 17.85 -4.02
N HIS A 90 4.73 17.56 -4.15
CA HIS A 90 5.53 17.87 -5.34
C HIS A 90 5.91 16.59 -6.09
N ILE A 91 6.16 16.74 -7.38
CA ILE A 91 6.46 15.64 -8.31
C ILE A 91 7.75 16.00 -9.05
N GLY A 92 8.63 15.02 -9.23
CA GLY A 92 9.84 15.14 -10.03
C GLY A 92 10.88 16.09 -9.44
N ASP A 93 11.36 17.06 -10.24
CA ASP A 93 12.57 17.88 -9.98
C ASP A 93 12.61 18.66 -8.65
N HIS A 94 11.50 18.73 -7.92
CA HIS A 94 11.44 19.37 -6.59
C HIS A 94 11.78 18.40 -5.45
N CYS A 95 11.90 17.11 -5.75
CA CYS A 95 12.18 16.06 -4.79
C CYS A 95 13.66 15.67 -4.76
N HIS A 96 14.08 15.05 -3.66
CA HIS A 96 15.44 14.52 -3.53
C HIS A 96 15.73 13.44 -4.59
N GLU A 97 17.01 13.19 -4.86
CA GLU A 97 17.43 12.18 -5.83
C GLU A 97 16.77 10.81 -5.55
N GLY A 98 16.27 10.18 -6.61
CA GLY A 98 15.57 8.89 -6.50
C GLY A 98 14.12 9.00 -6.05
N CYS A 99 13.62 10.19 -5.71
CA CYS A 99 12.23 10.42 -5.32
C CYS A 99 11.37 10.90 -6.50
N ASP A 100 10.24 10.22 -6.74
CA ASP A 100 9.24 10.55 -7.75
C ASP A 100 8.20 11.54 -7.19
N ILE A 101 7.77 11.34 -5.94
CA ILE A 101 6.78 12.19 -5.26
C ILE A 101 7.22 12.47 -3.82
N CYS A 102 7.22 13.74 -3.41
CA CYS A 102 7.65 14.20 -2.09
C CYS A 102 6.66 15.20 -1.47
N TYR A 103 6.74 15.34 -0.15
CA TYR A 103 6.06 16.41 0.59
C TYR A 103 6.74 17.77 0.34
N LEU A 104 6.06 18.86 0.71
CA LEU A 104 6.66 20.21 0.76
C LEU A 104 7.91 20.27 1.65
N SER A 105 7.99 19.44 2.70
CA SER A 105 9.17 19.31 3.55
C SER A 105 10.39 18.71 2.82
N GLY A 106 10.19 18.10 1.65
CA GLY A 106 11.23 17.41 0.88
C GLY A 106 11.28 15.89 1.14
N GLU A 107 10.60 15.40 2.17
CA GLU A 107 10.49 13.98 2.48
C GLU A 107 9.83 13.19 1.35
N CYS A 108 10.42 12.04 1.02
CA CYS A 108 9.94 11.26 -0.11
C CYS A 108 8.74 10.38 0.25
N MET A 109 7.66 10.49 -0.51
CA MET A 109 6.50 9.59 -0.43
C MET A 109 6.61 8.41 -1.38
N GLU A 110 7.26 8.61 -2.53
CA GLU A 110 7.36 7.58 -3.56
C GLU A 110 8.70 7.67 -4.28
N CYS A 111 9.41 6.56 -4.35
CA CYS A 111 10.67 6.48 -5.08
C CYS A 111 10.46 6.13 -6.56
N LEU A 112 11.40 6.59 -7.38
CA LEU A 112 11.52 6.19 -8.77
C LEU A 112 11.79 4.69 -8.88
N ASP A 113 11.43 4.09 -10.02
CA ASP A 113 11.82 2.72 -10.36
C ASP A 113 13.36 2.59 -10.24
N GLY A 114 13.82 1.52 -9.57
CA GLY A 114 15.23 1.35 -9.23
C GLY A 114 15.60 1.76 -7.80
N TYR A 115 14.64 2.30 -7.04
CA TYR A 115 14.84 2.71 -5.64
C TYR A 115 13.76 2.09 -4.73
N TYR A 116 14.08 1.98 -3.44
CA TYR A 116 13.11 1.61 -2.39
C TYR A 116 13.08 2.67 -1.30
N ILE A 117 11.92 2.81 -0.64
CA ILE A 117 11.75 3.72 0.49
C ILE A 117 12.47 3.13 1.72
N ASN A 118 13.41 3.88 2.29
CA ASN A 118 14.02 3.57 3.57
C ASN A 118 13.40 4.45 4.67
N LEU A 119 12.62 3.80 5.53
CA LEU A 119 12.13 4.37 6.79
C LEU A 119 13.16 3.98 7.86
N GLU A 120 14.08 4.89 8.19
CA GLU A 120 14.90 4.77 9.39
C GLU A 120 14.28 5.57 10.53
N GLU A 121 14.42 5.07 11.76
CA GLU A 121 13.65 5.49 12.94
C GLU A 121 13.90 6.95 13.39
N ASN A 122 14.75 7.73 12.71
CA ASN A 122 15.07 9.11 13.08
C ASN A 122 15.11 10.05 11.85
N GLU A 123 13.91 10.37 11.36
CA GLU A 123 13.51 11.69 10.81
C GLU A 123 13.61 11.97 9.30
N ASP A 124 14.14 11.10 8.43
CA ASP A 124 14.06 11.35 6.97
C ASP A 124 13.68 10.12 6.13
N THR A 125 12.56 10.23 5.41
CA THR A 125 12.14 9.23 4.41
C THR A 125 12.98 9.40 3.14
N THR A 126 13.93 8.48 2.92
CA THR A 126 14.88 8.57 1.80
C THR A 126 14.73 7.41 0.81
N CYS A 127 15.04 7.68 -0.45
CA CYS A 127 15.07 6.67 -1.50
C CYS A 127 16.47 6.07 -1.63
N VAL A 128 16.58 4.76 -1.44
CA VAL A 128 17.85 4.05 -1.58
C VAL A 128 17.84 3.27 -2.88
N ILE A 129 18.88 3.45 -3.69
CA ILE A 129 19.01 2.76 -4.97
C ILE A 129 19.21 1.25 -4.76
N CYS A 130 18.45 0.43 -5.48
CA CYS A 130 18.47 -1.03 -5.34
C CYS A 130 19.84 -1.65 -5.58
N THR A 131 20.57 -1.12 -6.56
CA THR A 131 21.91 -1.60 -6.92
C THR A 131 22.96 -1.35 -5.85
N SER A 132 22.70 -0.49 -4.86
CA SER A 132 23.61 -0.28 -3.72
C SER A 132 23.58 -1.43 -2.71
N LYS A 133 22.46 -2.16 -2.65
CA LYS A 133 22.25 -3.27 -1.69
C LYS A 133 22.23 -4.63 -2.37
N PHE A 134 21.69 -4.69 -3.59
CA PHE A 134 21.56 -5.90 -4.38
C PHE A 134 22.19 -5.67 -5.75
N ASP A 135 23.37 -6.25 -5.99
CA ASP A 135 24.07 -6.13 -7.26
C ASP A 135 23.16 -6.55 -8.42
N ASN A 136 23.14 -5.75 -9.50
CA ASN A 136 22.34 -6.00 -10.71
C ASN A 136 20.83 -6.11 -10.47
N CYS A 137 20.33 -5.50 -9.40
CA CYS A 137 18.91 -5.46 -9.08
C CYS A 137 18.24 -4.23 -9.71
N GLN A 138 17.16 -4.47 -10.46
CA GLN A 138 16.32 -3.43 -11.06
C GLN A 138 15.23 -2.95 -10.10
N ARG A 139 14.64 -3.83 -9.31
CA ARG A 139 13.65 -3.47 -8.28
C ARG A 139 13.89 -4.26 -7.02
N CYS A 140 13.67 -3.63 -5.88
CA CYS A 140 13.93 -4.23 -4.59
C CYS A 140 12.99 -3.66 -3.52
N THR A 141 12.89 -4.39 -2.43
CA THR A 141 12.41 -3.89 -1.14
C THR A 141 13.62 -3.57 -0.26
N LYS A 142 13.36 -3.10 0.96
CA LYS A 142 14.40 -2.99 2.00
C LYS A 142 15.15 -4.31 2.20
N ASN A 143 14.53 -5.48 1.99
CA ASN A 143 15.11 -6.76 2.40
C ASN A 143 15.45 -7.71 1.25
N SER A 144 14.91 -7.50 0.06
CA SER A 144 15.12 -8.41 -1.08
C SER A 144 15.12 -7.68 -2.41
N CYS A 145 15.88 -8.18 -3.37
CA CYS A 145 15.64 -7.83 -4.76
C CYS A 145 14.32 -8.49 -5.19
N THR A 146 13.47 -7.80 -5.94
CA THR A 146 12.23 -8.33 -6.52
C THR A 146 12.38 -8.57 -8.02
N ARG A 147 13.18 -7.76 -8.72
CA ARG A 147 13.45 -7.89 -10.16
C ARG A 147 14.92 -7.62 -10.47
N CYS A 148 15.56 -8.51 -11.20
CA CYS A 148 16.93 -8.33 -11.69
C CYS A 148 16.97 -7.48 -12.96
N GLN A 149 18.10 -6.81 -13.19
CA GLN A 149 18.37 -6.12 -14.45
C GLN A 149 18.44 -7.12 -15.61
N ALA A 150 18.17 -6.64 -16.84
CA ALA A 150 18.29 -7.44 -18.04
C ALA A 150 19.68 -8.11 -18.11
N GLY A 151 19.70 -9.43 -18.34
CA GLY A 151 20.93 -10.23 -18.32
C GLY A 151 21.22 -10.98 -17.02
N TYR A 152 20.39 -10.81 -15.98
CA TYR A 152 20.58 -11.41 -14.67
C TYR A 152 19.32 -12.11 -14.19
N SER A 153 19.48 -13.20 -13.44
CA SER A 153 18.38 -13.92 -12.77
C SER A 153 18.67 -14.09 -11.28
N LYS A 154 17.61 -14.25 -10.49
CA LYS A 154 17.74 -14.49 -9.05
C LYS A 154 18.27 -15.90 -8.81
N ASN A 155 19.27 -16.01 -7.96
CA ASN A 155 19.68 -17.28 -7.38
C ASN A 155 18.83 -17.65 -6.16
N ASN A 156 19.12 -18.81 -5.55
CA ASN A 156 18.44 -19.31 -4.34
C ASN A 156 18.65 -18.44 -3.08
N SER A 157 19.42 -17.36 -3.17
CA SER A 157 19.68 -16.41 -2.10
C SER A 157 19.17 -15.00 -2.44
N ASP A 158 18.24 -14.89 -3.40
CA ASP A 158 17.66 -13.64 -3.89
C ASP A 158 18.67 -12.62 -4.44
N GLN A 159 19.87 -13.07 -4.83
CA GLN A 159 20.87 -12.25 -5.49
C GLN A 159 20.81 -12.41 -7.00
N CYS A 160 20.96 -11.30 -7.73
CA CYS A 160 20.95 -11.30 -9.18
C CYS A 160 22.33 -11.71 -9.72
N GLN A 161 22.39 -12.90 -10.31
CA GLN A 161 23.59 -13.44 -10.91
C GLN A 161 23.45 -13.51 -12.42
N LYS A 162 24.57 -13.29 -13.12
CA LYS A 162 24.63 -13.47 -14.56
C LYS A 162 24.61 -14.96 -14.84
N GLU A 163 23.63 -15.44 -15.60
CA GLU A 163 23.57 -16.85 -15.94
C GLU A 163 24.81 -17.23 -16.77
N SER A 164 25.58 -18.19 -16.26
CA SER A 164 26.72 -18.76 -16.98
C SER A 164 26.16 -19.72 -18.03
N THR A 165 26.31 -19.34 -19.29
CA THR A 165 25.90 -20.13 -20.46
C THR A 165 26.70 -21.44 -20.54
N THR A 166 26.23 -22.51 -19.91
CA THR A 166 26.78 -23.85 -20.13
C THR A 166 25.76 -24.97 -20.31
N ASP A 167 24.46 -24.68 -20.41
CA ASP A 167 23.48 -25.68 -20.85
C ASP A 167 22.69 -25.20 -22.08
N ASP A 168 22.36 -26.16 -22.93
CA ASP A 168 21.93 -26.12 -24.34
C ASP A 168 20.58 -25.39 -24.63
N ASN A 169 20.19 -24.43 -23.80
CA ASN A 169 19.00 -23.58 -23.96
C ASN A 169 19.42 -22.10 -23.73
N SER A 170 20.02 -21.45 -24.73
CA SER A 170 20.54 -20.10 -24.51
C SER A 170 19.40 -19.08 -24.33
N VAL A 171 19.35 -18.45 -23.17
CA VAL A 171 18.47 -17.32 -22.88
C VAL A 171 19.06 -16.04 -23.51
N GLN A 172 18.22 -15.24 -24.17
CA GLN A 172 18.54 -13.93 -24.73
C GLN A 172 17.88 -12.82 -23.91
N TYR A 173 18.44 -11.61 -23.95
CA TYR A 173 18.00 -10.48 -23.13
C TYR A 173 17.85 -9.20 -23.97
N GLY A 174 16.90 -8.35 -23.58
CA GLY A 174 16.78 -6.98 -24.10
C GLY A 174 16.54 -6.90 -25.61
N GLU A 175 17.33 -6.10 -26.33
CA GLU A 175 17.14 -5.76 -27.76
C GLU A 175 17.09 -6.96 -28.73
N SER A 176 17.54 -8.14 -28.30
CA SER A 176 17.43 -9.38 -29.09
C SER A 176 16.04 -10.03 -29.00
N CYS A 177 15.21 -9.58 -28.05
CA CYS A 177 13.86 -10.10 -27.83
C CYS A 177 12.80 -9.31 -28.60
N SER A 178 11.63 -9.92 -28.75
CA SER A 178 10.45 -9.26 -29.32
C SER A 178 10.03 -8.04 -28.50
N GLN A 179 9.31 -7.10 -29.13
CA GLN A 179 8.89 -5.86 -28.48
C GLN A 179 8.13 -6.14 -27.17
N GLY A 180 8.53 -5.47 -26.09
CA GLY A 180 7.90 -5.62 -24.78
C GLY A 180 8.37 -6.85 -23.98
N CYS A 181 9.43 -7.53 -24.45
CA CYS A 181 10.02 -8.67 -23.78
C CYS A 181 11.44 -8.34 -23.24
N ASP A 182 11.69 -8.62 -21.96
CA ASP A 182 13.00 -8.40 -21.33
C ASP A 182 13.90 -9.64 -21.41
N ILE A 183 13.30 -10.83 -21.33
CA ILE A 183 14.00 -12.12 -21.37
C ILE A 183 13.28 -13.02 -22.34
N CYS A 184 13.99 -13.59 -23.32
CA CYS A 184 13.42 -14.50 -24.30
C CYS A 184 14.31 -15.74 -24.50
N SER A 185 13.71 -16.81 -25.03
CA SER A 185 14.44 -17.99 -25.47
C SER A 185 15.23 -17.70 -26.75
N GLN A 186 16.12 -18.63 -27.11
CA GLN A 186 16.84 -18.60 -28.38
C GLN A 186 15.91 -18.65 -29.61
N SER A 187 14.71 -19.24 -29.47
CA SER A 187 13.67 -19.25 -30.52
C SER A 187 12.90 -17.94 -30.60
N GLY A 188 13.19 -16.97 -29.73
CA GLY A 188 12.52 -15.67 -29.66
C GLY A 188 11.22 -15.69 -28.84
N GLU A 189 10.92 -16.78 -28.13
CA GLU A 189 9.76 -16.85 -27.25
C GLU A 189 10.01 -16.02 -26.00
N CYS A 190 9.08 -15.13 -25.64
CA CYS A 190 9.27 -14.33 -24.46
C CYS A 190 9.14 -15.17 -23.19
N LEU A 191 10.10 -15.08 -22.28
CA LEU A 191 10.08 -15.72 -20.97
C LEU A 191 9.57 -14.74 -19.89
N GLN A 192 9.91 -13.46 -20.00
CA GLN A 192 9.51 -12.38 -19.09
C GLN A 192 9.25 -11.06 -19.83
N CYS A 193 8.08 -10.48 -19.61
CA CYS A 193 7.72 -9.19 -20.19
C CYS A 193 8.42 -8.01 -19.51
N SER A 194 8.70 -6.98 -20.31
CA SER A 194 9.19 -5.68 -19.87
C SER A 194 8.18 -4.96 -18.98
N ASP A 195 8.65 -4.01 -18.19
CA ASP A 195 7.76 -3.12 -17.45
C ASP A 195 6.81 -2.36 -18.39
N GLY A 196 5.56 -2.22 -17.98
CA GLY A 196 4.49 -1.68 -18.81
C GLY A 196 3.91 -2.68 -19.83
N PHE A 197 4.31 -3.95 -19.77
CA PHE A 197 3.72 -5.04 -20.54
C PHE A 197 3.26 -6.17 -19.61
N TYR A 198 2.14 -6.80 -19.94
CA TYR A 198 1.64 -7.99 -19.23
C TYR A 198 1.73 -9.22 -20.13
N GLU A 199 1.89 -10.38 -19.49
CA GLU A 199 1.92 -11.67 -20.19
C GLU A 199 0.50 -12.12 -20.56
N ASP A 200 0.28 -12.34 -21.85
CA ASP A 200 -0.90 -13.00 -22.39
C ASP A 200 -0.49 -14.37 -22.94
N SER A 201 -1.00 -15.43 -22.33
CA SER A 201 -0.68 -16.80 -22.71
C SER A 201 -1.57 -17.17 -23.90
N SER A 202 -1.03 -17.13 -25.12
CA SER A 202 -1.80 -17.53 -26.31
C SER A 202 -2.11 -19.04 -26.29
N VAL A 203 -3.16 -19.44 -27.02
CA VAL A 203 -3.69 -20.82 -27.10
C VAL A 203 -2.63 -21.87 -27.52
N ASN A 204 -1.48 -21.43 -28.05
CA ASN A 204 -0.39 -22.31 -28.51
C ASN A 204 0.82 -22.39 -27.55
N GLY A 205 0.72 -21.86 -26.32
CA GLY A 205 1.79 -21.91 -25.33
C GLY A 205 2.89 -20.85 -25.48
N ASN A 206 2.86 -20.06 -26.55
CA ASN A 206 3.77 -18.93 -26.71
C ASN A 206 3.27 -17.73 -25.90
N LYS A 207 4.15 -17.22 -25.02
CA LYS A 207 3.92 -16.01 -24.23
C LYS A 207 4.04 -14.77 -25.10
N VAL A 208 3.02 -13.93 -25.09
CA VAL A 208 3.00 -12.64 -25.78
C VAL A 208 2.96 -11.53 -24.74
N CYS A 209 3.78 -10.49 -24.93
CA CYS A 209 3.80 -9.33 -24.05
C CYS A 209 2.97 -8.21 -24.67
N ASN A 210 1.85 -7.89 -24.03
CA ASN A 210 0.92 -6.86 -24.48
C ASN A 210 1.09 -5.59 -23.64
N SER A 211 1.09 -4.43 -24.31
CA SER A 211 1.27 -3.15 -23.61
C SER A 211 0.11 -2.86 -22.67
N CYS A 212 0.41 -2.52 -21.42
CA CYS A 212 -0.58 -2.13 -20.43
C CYS A 212 -1.41 -0.93 -20.89
N SER A 213 -0.78 0.07 -21.50
CA SER A 213 -1.46 1.28 -21.98
C SER A 213 -2.42 1.00 -23.15
N SER A 214 -2.30 -0.16 -23.82
CA SER A 214 -3.22 -0.56 -24.89
C SER A 214 -4.53 -1.17 -24.37
N LYS A 215 -4.49 -1.80 -23.19
CA LYS A 215 -5.65 -2.44 -22.55
C LYS A 215 -6.27 -1.55 -21.47
N PHE A 216 -5.44 -0.87 -20.69
CA PHE A 216 -5.83 -0.01 -19.59
C PHE A 216 -5.32 1.42 -19.84
N SER A 217 -6.24 2.34 -20.12
CA SER A 217 -5.93 3.75 -20.31
C SER A 217 -5.19 4.33 -19.10
N ASN A 218 -4.13 5.10 -19.35
CA ASN A 218 -3.32 5.76 -18.31
C ASN A 218 -2.68 4.79 -17.30
N CYS A 219 -2.46 3.55 -17.71
CA CYS A 219 -1.84 2.52 -16.90
C CYS A 219 -0.34 2.42 -17.18
N GLN A 220 0.47 2.51 -16.13
CA GLN A 220 1.91 2.32 -16.16
C GLN A 220 2.28 0.84 -16.00
N ARG A 221 1.59 0.09 -15.14
CA ARG A 221 1.81 -1.35 -14.91
C ARG A 221 0.49 -2.07 -14.72
N CYS A 222 0.38 -3.29 -15.23
CA CYS A 222 -0.85 -4.04 -15.21
C CYS A 222 -0.58 -5.54 -15.17
N THR A 223 -1.59 -6.27 -14.71
CA THR A 223 -1.71 -7.70 -14.94
C THR A 223 -2.53 -7.93 -16.22
N TYR A 224 -2.79 -9.21 -16.51
CA TYR A 224 -3.77 -9.57 -17.53
C TYR A 224 -5.15 -8.96 -17.28
N SER A 225 -5.55 -8.69 -16.03
CA SER A 225 -6.95 -8.39 -15.68
C SER A 225 -7.22 -7.02 -15.09
N PHE A 226 -6.19 -6.29 -14.64
CA PHE A 226 -6.36 -4.95 -14.08
C PHE A 226 -5.06 -4.14 -14.17
N CYS A 227 -5.19 -2.81 -14.05
CA CYS A 227 -4.05 -1.93 -13.87
C CYS A 227 -3.54 -1.95 -12.42
N GLU A 228 -2.27 -2.30 -12.22
CA GLU A 228 -1.58 -2.29 -10.92
C GLU A 228 -1.12 -0.88 -10.52
N ARG A 229 -0.65 -0.10 -11.49
CA ARG A 229 -0.09 1.25 -11.25
C ARG A 229 -0.53 2.21 -12.33
N CYS A 230 -1.17 3.29 -11.92
CA CYS A 230 -1.57 4.37 -12.81
C CYS A 230 -0.41 5.33 -13.09
N ILE A 231 -0.43 5.95 -14.27
CA ILE A 231 0.42 7.09 -14.57
C ILE A 231 0.12 8.21 -13.56
N THR A 232 1.14 9.00 -13.22
CA THR A 232 1.04 10.15 -12.32
C THR A 232 -0.18 11.02 -12.67
N ARG A 233 -0.95 11.44 -11.64
CA ARG A 233 -2.23 12.18 -11.72
C ARG A 233 -3.47 11.36 -12.07
N TYR A 234 -3.33 10.07 -12.29
CA TYR A 234 -4.46 9.16 -12.42
C TYR A 234 -4.56 8.27 -11.18
N SER A 235 -5.77 7.84 -10.86
CA SER A 235 -6.07 6.96 -9.72
C SER A 235 -6.76 5.70 -10.21
N TYR A 236 -6.46 4.55 -9.59
CA TYR A 236 -7.11 3.30 -9.92
C TYR A 236 -8.59 3.33 -9.51
N ASP A 237 -9.46 3.01 -10.46
CA ASP A 237 -10.89 2.79 -10.27
C ASP A 237 -11.13 1.28 -10.22
N LYS A 238 -11.42 0.77 -9.01
CA LYS A 238 -11.61 -0.66 -8.77
C LYS A 238 -12.79 -1.26 -9.54
N PRO A 239 -13.98 -0.64 -9.58
CA PRO A 239 -15.08 -1.12 -10.43
C PRO A 239 -14.69 -1.29 -11.91
N GLU A 240 -13.95 -0.34 -12.49
CA GLU A 240 -13.54 -0.38 -13.91
C GLU A 240 -12.23 -1.14 -14.15
N LYS A 241 -11.50 -1.48 -13.08
CA LYS A 241 -10.15 -2.06 -13.11
C LYS A 241 -9.13 -1.25 -13.92
N ASN A 242 -9.30 0.07 -13.94
CA ASN A 242 -8.59 0.97 -14.86
C ASN A 242 -8.28 2.33 -14.19
N CYS A 243 -7.45 3.15 -14.82
CA CYS A 243 -7.02 4.44 -14.27
C CYS A 243 -7.89 5.60 -14.78
N LYS A 244 -8.50 6.34 -13.85
CA LYS A 244 -9.31 7.53 -14.14
C LYS A 244 -8.63 8.80 -13.66
N GLU A 245 -8.96 9.89 -14.33
CA GLU A 245 -8.55 11.23 -13.88
C GLU A 245 -9.16 11.48 -12.51
N GLY A 246 -8.30 11.74 -11.54
CA GLY A 246 -8.68 11.83 -10.14
C GLY A 246 -7.55 12.49 -9.36
N ASP A 247 -7.87 12.97 -8.17
CA ASP A 247 -6.88 13.53 -7.28
C ASP A 247 -5.84 12.44 -6.97
N GLY A 248 -4.65 12.52 -7.57
CA GLY A 248 -3.55 11.56 -7.42
C GLY A 248 -3.09 11.36 -5.97
N THR A 249 -3.70 12.08 -5.04
CA THR A 249 -3.56 11.97 -3.60
C THR A 249 -4.39 10.86 -2.94
N LYS A 250 -5.45 10.34 -3.58
CA LYS A 250 -6.37 9.33 -2.98
C LYS A 250 -6.19 7.90 -3.50
N GLY A 251 -5.55 7.70 -4.64
CA GLY A 251 -5.63 6.43 -5.37
C GLY A 251 -4.35 5.61 -5.52
N ASN A 252 -3.20 6.11 -5.09
CA ASN A 252 -1.93 5.35 -5.09
C ASN A 252 -1.40 5.21 -3.66
N LEU A 253 -2.23 4.72 -2.72
CA LEU A 253 -1.73 4.27 -1.42
C LEU A 253 -1.03 2.90 -1.49
N ALA A 254 -1.00 2.25 -2.66
CA ALA A 254 -0.28 1.00 -2.89
C ALA A 254 1.24 1.12 -2.68
N THR A 255 1.78 2.34 -2.62
CA THR A 255 3.23 2.60 -2.51
C THR A 255 3.83 2.23 -1.15
N PHE A 256 3.03 2.16 -0.08
CA PHE A 256 3.48 1.64 1.23
C PHE A 256 3.14 0.16 1.44
N CYS A 257 2.38 -0.43 0.53
CA CYS A 257 1.87 -1.78 0.69
C CYS A 257 2.80 -2.78 -0.01
N PHE A 258 2.98 -3.96 0.59
CA PHE A 258 3.71 -5.05 -0.06
C PHE A 258 3.05 -5.45 -1.40
N ASP A 259 3.82 -6.02 -2.33
CA ASP A 259 3.35 -6.48 -3.64
C ASP A 259 2.05 -7.30 -3.49
N GLY A 260 1.04 -6.94 -4.28
CA GLY A 260 -0.29 -7.59 -4.24
C GLY A 260 -1.31 -6.96 -3.28
N CYS A 261 -0.94 -5.92 -2.54
CA CYS A 261 -1.85 -5.18 -1.66
C CYS A 261 -2.39 -3.88 -2.29
N TYR A 262 -3.72 -3.75 -2.36
CA TYR A 262 -4.43 -2.57 -2.87
C TYR A 262 -4.55 -1.48 -1.82
N LEU A 263 -4.86 -1.86 -0.58
CA LEU A 263 -5.01 -0.95 0.54
C LEU A 263 -4.30 -1.55 1.75
N CYS A 264 -3.33 -0.84 2.30
CA CYS A 264 -2.68 -1.18 3.57
C CYS A 264 -2.95 -0.07 4.60
N ASP A 265 -2.76 -0.42 5.87
CA ASP A 265 -2.70 0.58 6.94
C ASP A 265 -1.33 1.27 6.99
N GLU A 266 -1.23 2.25 7.88
CA GLU A 266 -0.02 3.06 8.07
C GLU A 266 1.20 2.26 8.59
N SER A 267 1.00 1.01 9.04
CA SER A 267 2.08 0.09 9.43
C SER A 267 2.59 -0.76 8.26
N GLY A 268 2.02 -0.58 7.05
CA GLY A 268 2.31 -1.40 5.87
C GLY A 268 1.56 -2.74 5.85
N LYS A 269 0.69 -3.00 6.83
CA LYS A 269 -0.13 -4.23 6.88
C LYS A 269 -1.27 -4.13 5.88
N CYS A 270 -1.43 -5.16 5.06
CA CYS A 270 -2.47 -5.14 4.03
C CYS A 270 -3.88 -5.33 4.59
N ASN A 271 -4.76 -4.37 4.33
CA ASN A 271 -6.18 -4.43 4.64
C ASN A 271 -7.00 -5.04 3.50
N GLU A 272 -6.57 -4.82 2.25
CA GLU A 272 -7.26 -5.29 1.07
C GLU A 272 -6.27 -5.63 -0.05
N CYS A 273 -6.34 -6.85 -0.56
CA CYS A 273 -5.52 -7.27 -1.69
C CYS A 273 -6.03 -6.74 -3.02
N TRP A 274 -5.11 -6.60 -3.99
CA TRP A 274 -5.45 -6.40 -5.39
C TRP A 274 -6.30 -7.55 -5.92
N ASP A 275 -7.10 -7.29 -6.96
CA ASP A 275 -7.72 -8.35 -7.75
C ASP A 275 -6.62 -9.35 -8.18
N GLY A 276 -6.92 -10.65 -8.16
CA GLY A 276 -5.89 -11.65 -8.48
C GLY A 276 -4.86 -11.91 -7.39
N TYR A 277 -5.07 -11.34 -6.20
CA TYR A 277 -4.41 -11.72 -4.97
C TYR A 277 -5.47 -12.06 -3.90
N TYR A 278 -5.10 -12.91 -2.95
CA TYR A 278 -5.95 -13.26 -1.82
C TYR A 278 -5.21 -13.10 -0.49
N ASP A 279 -5.96 -12.80 0.56
CA ASP A 279 -5.46 -12.67 1.92
C ASP A 279 -5.22 -14.06 2.55
N ASP A 280 -3.97 -14.37 2.89
CA ASP A 280 -3.62 -15.59 3.60
C ASP A 280 -3.46 -15.35 5.10
N GLN A 281 -4.58 -15.33 5.81
CA GLN A 281 -4.66 -15.07 7.27
C GLN A 281 -4.02 -16.15 8.17
N GLU A 282 -3.12 -16.98 7.66
CA GLU A 282 -2.45 -18.00 8.47
C GLU A 282 -1.38 -17.42 9.41
N ASP A 283 -0.80 -16.25 9.09
CA ASP A 283 0.16 -15.55 9.94
C ASP A 283 -0.36 -14.16 10.37
N ASN A 284 -0.77 -14.04 11.63
CA ASN A 284 -1.29 -12.78 12.22
C ASN A 284 -0.26 -11.64 12.29
N GLU A 285 1.02 -11.91 12.03
CA GLU A 285 2.11 -10.95 12.19
C GLU A 285 2.50 -10.24 10.88
N ASN A 286 2.18 -10.79 9.71
CA ASN A 286 2.36 -10.12 8.41
C ASN A 286 1.26 -10.55 7.43
N GLN A 287 0.32 -9.66 7.12
CA GLN A 287 -0.76 -9.96 6.18
C GLN A 287 -0.21 -9.88 4.74
N HIS A 288 0.13 -11.04 4.17
CA HIS A 288 0.67 -11.15 2.82
C HIS A 288 -0.43 -11.47 1.80
N CYS A 289 -0.57 -10.60 0.80
CA CYS A 289 -1.42 -10.88 -0.36
C CYS A 289 -0.70 -11.85 -1.29
N LEU A 290 -1.23 -13.07 -1.41
CA LEU A 290 -0.65 -14.11 -2.26
C LEU A 290 -1.31 -14.09 -3.64
N SER A 291 -0.50 -14.23 -4.69
CA SER A 291 -1.02 -14.26 -6.05
C SER A 291 -1.91 -15.48 -6.27
N CYS A 292 -3.06 -15.28 -6.90
CA CYS A 292 -3.93 -16.36 -7.33
C CYS A 292 -3.23 -17.29 -8.31
N SER A 293 -2.42 -16.71 -9.20
CA SER A 293 -1.71 -17.46 -10.25
C SER A 293 -0.60 -18.36 -9.72
N SER A 294 -0.04 -18.07 -8.54
CA SER A 294 0.96 -18.95 -7.91
C SER A 294 0.33 -20.19 -7.26
N LYS A 295 -0.96 -20.13 -6.90
CA LYS A 295 -1.69 -21.24 -6.29
C LYS A 295 -2.53 -22.03 -7.29
N PHE A 296 -3.19 -21.31 -8.21
CA PHE A 296 -4.12 -21.85 -9.18
C PHE A 296 -3.66 -21.47 -10.58
N ILE A 297 -3.22 -22.47 -11.35
CA ILE A 297 -2.76 -22.27 -12.73
C ILE A 297 -3.89 -21.65 -13.56
N ASN A 298 -3.57 -20.62 -14.35
CA ASN A 298 -4.50 -19.86 -15.21
C ASN A 298 -5.65 -19.16 -14.47
N CYS A 299 -5.47 -18.89 -13.17
CA CYS A 299 -6.44 -18.16 -12.37
C CYS A 299 -6.21 -16.64 -12.42
N VAL A 300 -7.31 -15.90 -12.56
CA VAL A 300 -7.35 -14.43 -12.63
C VAL A 300 -7.76 -13.82 -11.30
N THR A 301 -8.77 -14.36 -10.64
CA THR A 301 -9.18 -13.99 -9.27
C THR A 301 -9.49 -15.24 -8.48
N CYS A 302 -9.25 -15.19 -7.17
CA CYS A 302 -9.42 -16.34 -6.30
C CYS A 302 -9.76 -15.91 -4.87
N ASP A 303 -10.31 -16.86 -4.11
CA ASP A 303 -10.29 -16.84 -2.67
C ASP A 303 -9.21 -17.81 -2.16
N LYS A 304 -9.09 -17.94 -0.83
CA LYS A 304 -8.11 -18.85 -0.21
C LYS A 304 -8.24 -20.30 -0.65
N LYS A 305 -9.41 -20.75 -1.10
CA LYS A 305 -9.71 -22.14 -1.42
C LYS A 305 -9.88 -22.40 -2.91
N ASN A 306 -10.43 -21.46 -3.67
CA ASN A 306 -10.83 -21.67 -5.04
C ASN A 306 -10.42 -20.50 -5.94
N CYS A 307 -10.16 -20.82 -7.21
CA CYS A 307 -10.19 -19.81 -8.25
C CYS A 307 -11.63 -19.39 -8.55
N THR A 308 -11.92 -18.10 -8.47
CA THR A 308 -13.25 -17.53 -8.72
C THR A 308 -13.42 -17.03 -10.15
N GLN A 309 -12.32 -16.74 -10.84
CA GLN A 309 -12.33 -16.40 -12.26
C GLN A 309 -11.08 -16.95 -12.96
N CYS A 310 -11.27 -17.70 -14.03
CA CYS A 310 -10.19 -18.18 -14.89
C CYS A 310 -9.87 -17.18 -16.01
N LYS A 311 -8.68 -17.32 -16.62
CA LYS A 311 -8.34 -16.62 -17.87
C LYS A 311 -9.34 -17.00 -18.97
N ASP A 312 -9.54 -16.09 -19.93
CA ASP A 312 -10.42 -16.36 -21.07
C ASP A 312 -9.98 -17.63 -21.81
N GLY A 313 -10.94 -18.51 -22.12
CA GLY A 313 -10.69 -19.83 -22.72
C GLY A 313 -10.45 -20.98 -21.73
N TYR A 314 -10.39 -20.68 -20.42
CA TYR A 314 -10.21 -21.67 -19.36
C TYR A 314 -11.46 -21.78 -18.47
N TYR A 315 -11.70 -22.97 -17.90
CA TYR A 315 -12.78 -23.22 -16.93
C TYR A 315 -12.21 -23.79 -15.62
N PHE A 316 -12.85 -23.49 -14.49
CA PHE A 316 -12.42 -24.00 -13.20
C PHE A 316 -12.80 -25.48 -13.05
N ASN A 317 -11.82 -26.33 -12.79
CA ASN A 317 -12.03 -27.74 -12.51
C ASN A 317 -11.94 -27.98 -11.00
N GLU A 318 -13.07 -28.28 -10.35
CA GLU A 318 -13.13 -28.50 -8.90
C GLU A 318 -12.30 -29.71 -8.43
N SER A 319 -12.17 -30.75 -9.26
CA SER A 319 -11.41 -31.96 -8.88
C SER A 319 -9.91 -31.72 -8.88
N GLN A 320 -9.42 -30.86 -9.78
CA GLN A 320 -8.01 -30.49 -9.89
C GLN A 320 -7.69 -29.18 -9.19
N GLN A 321 -8.70 -28.45 -8.72
CA GLN A 321 -8.59 -27.13 -8.08
C GLN A 321 -7.83 -26.12 -8.95
N GLN A 322 -7.96 -26.18 -10.28
CA GLN A 322 -7.21 -25.33 -11.22
C GLN A 322 -8.02 -25.00 -12.47
N CYS A 323 -7.60 -23.96 -13.21
CA CYS A 323 -8.24 -23.56 -14.46
C CYS A 323 -7.64 -24.32 -15.67
N LEU A 324 -8.47 -25.08 -16.36
CA LEU A 324 -8.08 -25.94 -17.48
C LEU A 324 -8.63 -25.41 -18.81
N ILE A 325 -7.92 -25.70 -19.89
CA ILE A 325 -8.35 -25.38 -21.26
C ILE A 325 -9.68 -26.08 -21.55
N ASN A 326 -10.62 -25.35 -22.16
CA ASN A 326 -11.82 -25.95 -22.72
C ASN A 326 -11.43 -27.00 -23.78
N PRO A 327 -11.77 -28.29 -23.62
CA PRO A 327 -11.40 -29.33 -24.58
C PRO A 327 -12.10 -29.21 -25.95
N THR A 328 -12.91 -28.15 -26.16
CA THR A 328 -13.70 -27.92 -27.37
C THR A 328 -13.37 -26.59 -28.08
N SER A 329 -12.24 -25.93 -27.78
CA SER A 329 -11.73 -24.80 -28.57
C SER A 329 -10.79 -25.23 -29.68
#